data_AF-A0A0R3ST73-F1
#
_entry.id   AF-A0A0R3ST73-F1
#
_cell.length_a   1.000
_cell.length_b   1.000
_cell.length_c   1.000
_cell.angle_alpha   90.00
_cell.angle_beta   90.00
_cell.angle_gamma   90.00
#
_symmetry.space_group_name_H-M   'P 1'
#
loop_
_entity.id
_entity.type
_entity.pdbx_description
1 polymer ?
#
loop_
_entity_poly.entity_id
_entity_poly.type
_entity_poly.pdbx_seq_one_letter_code
_entity_poly.pdbx_strand_id
1 'polypeptide(L)'
;MDNMVSSLVSMAAYSDHIIEARESEKEPQDRIEKLLECIKKYAFRPRADKCQFFLTSVKLLGSTFDSIGRRPNPDETRAIFKIPASKNFSSLRSFLRLI
;
A
#
# COMPACT_ATOMS: atom_id res chain seq x y z
N MET A 1 3.67 13.81 1.19
CA MET A 1 3.25 13.22 -0.10
C MET A 1 1.78 13.53 -0.37
N ASP A 2 0.96 13.60 0.67
CA ASP A 2 -0.49 13.86 0.60
C ASP A 2 -0.85 15.13 -0.17
N ASN A 3 -0.14 16.26 0.05
CA ASN A 3 -0.36 17.50 -0.71
C ASN A 3 -0.05 17.40 -2.21
N MET A 4 0.72 16.40 -2.64
CA MET A 4 1.07 16.18 -4.06
C MET A 4 -0.05 15.47 -4.81
N VAL A 5 -0.73 14.54 -4.14
CA VAL A 5 -1.81 13.71 -4.71
C VAL A 5 -3.20 14.19 -4.29
N SER A 6 -3.31 15.19 -3.40
CA SER A 6 -4.59 15.70 -2.90
C SER A 6 -5.51 16.26 -3.98
N SER A 7 -4.95 16.69 -5.12
CA SER A 7 -5.73 17.11 -6.29
C SER A 7 -6.24 15.95 -7.16
N LEU A 8 -5.90 14.70 -6.81
CA LEU A 8 -6.24 13.48 -7.56
C LEU A 8 -7.18 12.61 -6.72
N VAL A 9 -8.47 12.64 -7.05
CA VAL A 9 -9.57 12.05 -6.26
C VAL A 9 -9.43 10.53 -6.03
N SER A 10 -8.77 9.80 -6.94
CA SER A 10 -8.65 8.34 -6.89
C SER A 10 -7.29 7.84 -6.38
N MET A 11 -6.51 8.71 -5.74
CA MET A 11 -5.15 8.38 -5.29
C MET A 11 -4.98 8.57 -3.79
N ALA A 12 -4.29 7.62 -3.19
CA ALA A 12 -3.86 7.68 -1.81
C ALA A 12 -2.33 7.68 -1.76
N ALA A 13 -1.76 8.54 -0.92
CA ALA A 13 -0.36 8.47 -0.55
C ALA A 13 -0.23 8.12 0.92
N TYR A 14 0.78 7.31 1.25
CA TYR A 14 1.14 7.01 2.63
C TYR A 14 2.65 6.79 2.72
N SER A 15 3.33 7.61 3.53
CA SER A 15 4.80 7.62 3.64
C SER A 15 5.48 7.81 2.27
N ASP A 16 6.05 6.74 1.71
CA ASP A 16 6.77 6.65 0.45
C ASP A 16 5.99 5.90 -0.65
N HIS A 17 4.75 5.51 -0.37
CA HIS A 17 3.89 4.78 -1.27
C HIS A 17 2.78 5.67 -1.86
N ILE A 18 2.51 5.45 -3.14
CA ILE A 18 1.37 6.03 -3.86
C ILE A 18 0.58 4.88 -4.45
N ILE A 19 -0.73 4.90 -4.26
CA ILE A 19 -1.66 3.90 -4.78
C ILE A 19 -2.74 4.62 -5.57
N GLU A 20 -3.02 4.11 -6.76
CA GLU A 20 -4.20 4.47 -7.52
C GLU A 20 -5.10 3.23 -7.59
N ALA A 21 -6.35 3.40 -7.19
CA ALA A 21 -7.38 2.36 -7.36
C ALA A 21 -8.26 2.72 -8.55
N ARG A 22 -8.60 1.71 -9.34
CA ARG A 22 -9.50 1.82 -10.49
C ARG A 22 -10.60 0.78 -10.37
N GLU A 23 -11.81 1.17 -10.73
CA GLU A 23 -12.95 0.23 -10.76
C GLU A 23 -12.96 -0.62 -12.04
N SER A 24 -12.36 -0.11 -13.12
CA SER A 24 -12.33 -0.80 -14.42
C SER A 24 -11.07 -0.45 -15.21
N GLU A 25 -10.59 -1.40 -16.01
CA GLU A 25 -9.53 -1.17 -17.01
C GLU A 25 -9.94 -0.16 -18.09
N LYS A 26 -11.25 0.07 -18.27
CA LYS A 26 -11.77 1.09 -19.21
C LYS A 26 -11.61 2.52 -18.68
N GLU A 27 -11.17 2.70 -17.44
CA GLU A 27 -10.92 4.04 -16.93
C GLU A 27 -9.76 4.73 -17.68
N PRO A 28 -9.86 6.05 -17.93
CA PRO A 28 -8.86 6.76 -18.73
C PRO A 28 -7.44 6.68 -18.15
N GLN A 29 -6.44 6.55 -19.02
CA GLN A 29 -5.01 6.51 -18.64
C GLN A 29 -4.47 7.89 -18.22
N ASP A 30 -5.20 8.97 -18.54
CA ASP A 30 -4.84 10.36 -18.25
C ASP A 30 -4.54 10.63 -16.76
N ARG A 31 -5.10 9.81 -15.84
CA ARG A 31 -4.82 9.93 -14.39
C ARG A 31 -3.38 9.59 -14.04
N ILE A 32 -2.81 8.55 -14.65
CA ILE A 32 -1.41 8.17 -14.42
C ILE A 32 -0.49 9.26 -14.97
N GLU A 33 -0.82 9.83 -16.13
CA GLU A 33 -0.08 10.95 -16.71
C GLU A 33 -0.06 12.16 -15.77
N LYS A 34 -1.23 12.55 -15.23
CA LYS A 34 -1.35 13.62 -14.23
C LYS A 34 -0.55 13.33 -12.96
N LEU A 35 -0.51 12.08 -12.49
CA LEU A 35 0.33 11.68 -11.36
C LEU A 35 1.82 11.87 -11.68
N LEU A 36 2.26 11.43 -12.85
CA LEU A 36 3.66 11.59 -13.28
C LEU A 36 4.05 13.06 -13.42
N GLU A 37 3.15 13.91 -13.90
CA GLU A 37 3.34 15.37 -13.93
C GLU A 37 3.48 15.97 -12.52
N CYS A 38 2.61 15.56 -11.58
CA CYS A 38 2.73 15.97 -10.18
C CYS A 38 4.06 15.50 -9.57
N ILE A 39 4.43 14.24 -9.75
CA ILE A 39 5.70 13.69 -9.26
C ILE A 39 6.88 14.53 -9.79
N LYS A 40 6.88 14.85 -11.08
CA LYS A 40 7.89 15.69 -11.73
C LYS A 40 7.90 17.11 -11.15
N LYS A 41 6.73 17.73 -10.99
CA LYS A 41 6.57 19.09 -10.44
C LYS A 41 7.13 19.22 -9.03
N TYR A 42 6.93 18.20 -8.19
CA TYR A 42 7.42 18.18 -6.81
C TYR A 42 8.84 17.58 -6.69
N ALA A 43 9.51 17.31 -7.81
CA ALA A 43 10.86 16.73 -7.88
C ALA A 43 11.02 15.38 -7.15
N PHE A 44 9.93 14.61 -7.01
CA PHE A 44 10.01 13.22 -6.53
C PHE A 44 10.58 12.32 -7.63
N ARG A 45 11.36 11.31 -7.21
CA ARG A 45 11.97 10.33 -8.12
C ARG A 45 11.55 8.93 -7.70
N PRO A 46 10.46 8.38 -8.28
CA PRO A 46 10.05 7.02 -7.99
C PRO A 46 11.11 6.04 -8.50
N ARG A 47 11.27 4.94 -7.77
CA ARG A 47 12.13 3.83 -8.18
C ARG A 47 11.38 2.97 -9.19
N ALA A 48 11.79 3.05 -10.45
CA ALA A 48 11.12 2.36 -11.56
C ALA A 48 11.03 0.84 -11.34
N ASP A 49 12.04 0.22 -10.72
CA ASP A 49 12.08 -1.20 -10.35
C ASP A 49 11.00 -1.60 -9.33
N LYS A 50 10.42 -0.64 -8.62
CA LYS A 50 9.37 -0.85 -7.62
C LYS A 50 8.00 -0.35 -8.04
N CYS A 51 7.90 0.33 -9.18
CA CYS A 51 6.63 0.80 -9.70
C CYS A 51 5.88 -0.36 -10.35
N GLN A 52 4.60 -0.52 -9.99
CA GLN A 52 3.72 -1.55 -10.53
C GLN A 52 2.45 -0.88 -11.05
N PHE A 53 2.03 -1.23 -12.26
CA PHE A 53 0.89 -0.62 -12.94
C PHE A 53 -0.08 -1.70 -13.43
N PHE A 54 -1.36 -1.35 -13.50
CA PHE A 54 -2.42 -2.19 -14.08
C PHE A 54 -2.48 -3.61 -13.49
N LEU A 55 -2.26 -3.73 -12.18
CA LEU A 55 -2.38 -5.00 -11.48
C LEU A 55 -3.80 -5.19 -10.93
N THR A 56 -4.30 -6.42 -11.01
CA THR A 56 -5.56 -6.83 -10.37
C THR A 56 -5.39 -7.15 -8.88
N SER A 57 -4.14 -7.33 -8.43
CA SER A 57 -3.77 -7.55 -7.04
C SER A 57 -2.44 -6.87 -6.72
N VAL A 58 -2.38 -6.16 -5.59
CA VAL A 58 -1.17 -5.45 -5.13
C VAL A 58 -0.83 -5.82 -3.69
N LYS A 59 0.46 -6.03 -3.40
CA LYS A 59 1.00 -6.24 -2.06
C LYS A 59 1.56 -4.93 -1.52
N LEU A 60 1.06 -4.49 -0.37
CA LEU A 60 1.46 -3.23 0.24
C LEU A 60 1.19 -3.22 1.76
N LEU A 61 2.13 -2.72 2.55
CA LEU A 61 2.01 -2.54 4.01
C LEU A 61 1.49 -3.81 4.73
N GLY A 62 2.12 -4.95 4.50
CA GLY A 62 1.71 -6.22 5.13
C GLY A 62 0.37 -6.78 4.63
N SER A 63 -0.24 -6.17 3.61
CA SER A 63 -1.56 -6.53 3.10
C SER A 63 -1.53 -6.81 1.61
N THR A 64 -2.43 -7.66 1.15
CA THR A 64 -2.78 -7.84 -0.27
C THR A 64 -4.13 -7.17 -0.51
N PHE A 65 -4.23 -6.40 -1.58
CA PHE A 65 -5.44 -5.72 -2.02
C PHE A 65 -5.81 -6.23 -3.41
N ASP A 66 -7.06 -6.67 -3.58
CA ASP A 66 -7.64 -7.10 -4.85
C ASP A 66 -9.17 -6.99 -4.81
N SER A 67 -9.85 -7.55 -5.81
CA SER A 67 -11.31 -7.50 -5.95
C SER A 67 -12.08 -8.15 -4.79
N ILE A 68 -11.45 -9.02 -3.99
CA ILE A 68 -12.08 -9.64 -2.81
C ILE A 68 -11.91 -8.73 -1.57
N GLY A 69 -11.05 -7.72 -1.66
CA GLY A 69 -10.79 -6.73 -0.62
C GLY A 69 -9.39 -6.84 -0.03
N ARG A 70 -9.23 -6.29 1.19
CA ARG A 70 -7.94 -6.27 1.90
C ARG A 70 -7.76 -7.54 2.73
N ARG A 71 -6.61 -8.20 2.58
CA ARG A 71 -6.23 -9.39 3.36
C ARG A 71 -4.78 -9.30 3.83
N PRO A 72 -4.40 -9.89 4.97
CA PRO A 72 -2.99 -9.95 5.36
C PRO A 72 -2.14 -10.69 4.32
N ASN A 73 -0.98 -10.14 3.98
CA ASN A 73 0.00 -10.81 3.12
C ASN A 73 0.68 -11.92 3.95
N PRO A 74 0.53 -13.22 3.60
CA PRO A 74 1.11 -14.31 4.38
C PRO A 74 2.63 -14.26 4.44
N ASP A 75 3.29 -13.71 3.41
CA ASP A 75 4.75 -13.58 3.37
C ASP A 75 5.26 -12.60 4.45
N GLU A 76 4.56 -11.48 4.61
CA GLU A 76 4.93 -10.40 5.56
C GLU A 76 4.39 -10.67 6.97
N THR A 77 3.28 -11.39 7.11
CA THR A 77 2.70 -11.73 8.43
C THR A 77 3.25 -13.02 9.03
N ARG A 78 4.10 -13.75 8.29
CA ARG A 78 4.68 -15.03 8.73
C ARG A 78 5.37 -14.95 10.09
N ALA A 79 6.05 -13.85 10.37
CA ALA A 79 6.75 -13.66 11.64
C ALA A 79 5.77 -13.66 12.83
N ILE A 80 4.61 -12.99 12.68
CA ILE A 80 3.57 -12.93 13.70
C ILE A 80 2.99 -14.32 13.96
N PHE A 81 2.70 -15.09 12.90
CA PHE A 81 2.20 -16.46 13.02
C PHE A 81 3.16 -17.43 13.71
N LYS A 82 4.47 -17.13 13.72
CA LYS A 82 5.48 -17.94 14.40
C LYS A 82 5.67 -17.57 15.87
N ILE A 83 5.06 -16.48 16.34
CA ILE A 83 5.15 -16.09 17.76
C ILE A 83 4.40 -17.14 18.59
N PRO A 84 5.06 -17.79 19.58
CA PRO A 84 4.39 -18.77 20.43
C PRO A 84 3.29 -18.12 21.26
N ALA A 85 2.26 -18.90 21.59
CA ALA A 85 1.16 -18.43 22.42
C ALA A 85 1.68 -17.85 23.75
N SER A 86 1.19 -16.67 24.10
CA SER A 86 1.52 -16.00 25.37
C SER A 86 1.06 -16.85 26.54
N LYS A 87 1.98 -17.18 27.44
CA LYS A 87 1.71 -18.03 28.62
C LYS A 87 1.31 -17.25 29.86
N ASN A 88 1.50 -15.93 29.86
CA ASN A 88 1.21 -15.05 31.00
C ASN A 88 0.84 -13.63 30.54
N PHE A 89 0.28 -12.83 31.45
CA PHE A 89 -0.12 -11.45 31.18
C PHE A 89 0.99 -10.56 30.65
N SER A 90 2.23 -10.73 31.13
CA SER A 90 3.38 -9.94 30.65
C SER A 90 3.66 -10.23 29.17
N SER A 91 3.75 -11.51 28.80
CA SER A 91 3.94 -11.95 27.41
C SER A 91 2.77 -11.57 26.49
N LEU A 92 1.53 -11.64 26.98
CA LEU A 92 0.34 -11.21 26.24
C LEU A 92 0.38 -9.70 25.99
N ARG A 93 0.72 -8.90 27.01
CA ARG A 93 0.84 -7.44 26.89
C ARG A 93 1.96 -7.03 25.95
N SER A 94 3.09 -7.73 25.96
CA SER A 94 4.19 -7.50 25.02
C SER A 94 3.79 -7.82 23.59
N PHE A 95 3.07 -8.93 23.37
CA PHE A 95 2.54 -9.28 22.05
C PHE A 95 1.55 -8.21 21.55
N LEU A 96 0.57 -7.80 22.35
CA LEU A 96 -0.42 -6.78 21.98
C LEU A 96 0.16 -5.38 21.74
N ARG A 97 1.41 -5.13 22.14
CA ARG A 97 2.12 -3.86 21.85
C ARG A 97 2.90 -3.91 20.53
N LEU A 98 3.14 -5.12 20.01
CA LEU A 98 3.87 -5.34 18.77
C LEU A 98 2.95 -5.27 17.54
N ILE A 99 1.65 -5.51 17.73
CA ILE A 99 0.57 -5.40 16.75
C ILE A 99 -0.27 -4.16 17.00
#